data_AF-A0A536F0A1-F1
#
_entry.id   AF-A0A536F0A1-F1
#
_cell.length_a   1.000
_cell.length_b   1.000
_cell.length_c   1.000
_cell.angle_alpha   90.00
_cell.angle_beta   90.00
_cell.angle_gamma   90.00
#
_symmetry.space_group_name_H-M   'P 1'
#
loop_
_entity.id
_entity.type
_entity.pdbx_description
1 polymer ?
#
loop_
_entity_poly.entity_id
_entity_poly.type
_entity_poly.pdbx_seq_one_letter_code
_entity_poly.pdbx_strand_id
1 'polypeptide(L)'
;MSMDSLHAIGFYVSSGISLAGALGVALLPRRDQRGAALGVVGLGLAGLYVSLSAGFAALLALLCYLGAAWLIASPQYRSIEGVAGAAWRQMGAVGGAGLLAVLAYSAFRGDLVHAVYYGGEFGATALSRLMFARDAMATEAVAALVLVVLAGATAAWRVRERGR
;
A
#
# COMPACT_ATOMS: atom_id res chain seq x y z
N MET A 1 8.38 31.27 2.12
CA MET A 1 8.70 30.79 3.48
C MET A 1 7.49 30.27 4.27
N SER A 2 6.29 30.88 4.26
CA SER A 2 5.12 30.30 4.97
C SER A 2 4.49 29.08 4.25
N MET A 3 4.48 29.08 2.91
CA MET A 3 3.87 28.00 2.10
C MET A 3 4.66 26.68 2.13
N ASP A 4 6.00 26.74 2.22
CA ASP A 4 6.85 25.54 2.33
C ASP A 4 6.66 24.84 3.67
N SER A 5 6.51 25.63 4.75
CA SER A 5 6.26 25.10 6.08
C SER A 5 4.93 24.36 6.17
N LEU A 6 3.87 24.88 5.53
CA LEU A 6 2.56 24.23 5.53
C LEU A 6 2.60 22.88 4.78
N HIS A 7 3.25 22.82 3.62
CA HIS A 7 3.42 21.58 2.87
C HIS A 7 4.27 20.56 3.63
N ALA A 8 5.36 21.01 4.27
CA ALA A 8 6.19 20.16 5.10
C ALA A 8 5.41 19.61 6.30
N ILE A 9 4.62 20.44 6.98
CA ILE A 9 3.75 19.99 8.09
C ILE A 9 2.74 18.97 7.57
N GLY A 10 2.07 19.24 6.45
CA GLY A 10 1.12 18.29 5.84
C GLY A 10 1.76 16.95 5.51
N PHE A 11 2.97 16.97 4.96
CA PHE A 11 3.76 15.78 4.66
C PHE A 11 4.12 15.00 5.93
N TYR A 12 4.67 15.65 6.96
CA TYR A 12 5.05 14.99 8.21
C TYR A 12 3.85 14.45 8.99
N VAL A 13 2.74 15.17 9.01
CA VAL A 13 1.48 14.71 9.63
C VAL A 13 0.97 13.47 8.88
N SER A 14 0.94 13.51 7.55
CA SER A 14 0.51 12.37 6.73
C SER A 14 1.44 11.15 6.90
N SER A 15 2.74 11.37 6.99
CA SER A 15 3.73 10.34 7.30
C SER A 15 3.51 9.75 8.69
N GLY A 16 3.25 10.59 9.70
CA GLY A 16 2.96 10.15 11.06
C GLY A 16 1.68 9.32 11.14
N ILE A 17 0.62 9.74 10.45
CA ILE A 17 -0.65 9.00 10.34
C ILE A 17 -0.42 7.65 9.67
N SER A 18 0.33 7.61 8.56
CA SER A 18 0.64 6.36 7.85
C SER A 18 1.44 5.39 8.72
N LEU A 19 2.45 5.88 9.44
CA LEU A 19 3.26 5.09 10.36
C LEU A 19 2.43 4.56 11.53
N ALA A 20 1.61 5.40 12.15
CA ALA A 20 0.73 5.01 13.25
C ALA A 20 -0.28 3.94 12.80
N GLY A 21 -0.85 4.09 11.60
CA GLY A 21 -1.70 3.08 10.99
C GLY A 21 -0.96 1.75 10.78
N ALA A 22 0.27 1.80 10.26
CA ALA A 22 1.06 0.59 9.96
C ALA A 22 1.43 -0.17 11.25
N LEU A 23 1.82 0.57 12.30
CA LEU A 23 2.04 0.01 13.63
C LEU A 23 0.73 -0.57 14.20
N GLY A 24 -0.40 0.11 14.01
CA GLY A 24 -1.71 -0.41 14.37
C GLY A 24 -2.01 -1.74 13.70
N VAL A 25 -1.83 -1.85 12.38
CA VAL A 25 -2.02 -3.11 11.63
C VAL A 25 -1.15 -4.24 12.18
N ALA A 26 0.09 -3.94 12.55
CA ALA A 26 1.03 -4.93 13.07
C ALA A 26 0.76 -5.37 14.51
N LEU A 27 0.36 -4.43 15.38
CA LEU A 27 0.32 -4.62 16.84
C LEU A 27 -1.08 -4.90 17.39
N LEU A 28 -2.15 -4.39 16.76
CA LEU A 28 -3.50 -4.56 17.29
C LEU A 28 -3.90 -6.06 17.24
N PRO A 29 -4.53 -6.61 18.30
CA PRO A 29 -4.87 -8.03 18.34
C PRO A 29 -6.17 -8.33 17.60
N ARG A 30 -7.12 -7.37 17.60
CA ARG A 30 -8.43 -7.57 16.98
C ARG A 30 -8.38 -7.24 15.49
N ARG A 31 -9.00 -8.11 14.71
CA ARG A 31 -9.08 -8.00 13.25
C ARG A 31 -9.76 -6.71 12.78
N ASP A 32 -10.87 -6.35 13.41
CA ASP A 32 -11.61 -5.13 13.05
C ASP A 32 -10.76 -3.87 13.28
N GLN A 33 -9.96 -3.89 14.36
CA GLN A 33 -9.01 -2.81 14.67
C GLN A 33 -7.85 -2.77 13.67
N ARG A 34 -7.35 -3.93 13.21
CA ARG A 34 -6.36 -3.99 12.12
C ARG A 34 -6.92 -3.48 10.80
N GLY A 35 -8.18 -3.79 10.49
CA GLY A 35 -8.88 -3.26 9.32
C GLY A 35 -8.96 -1.73 9.39
N ALA A 36 -9.43 -1.18 10.51
CA ALA A 36 -9.47 0.26 10.73
C ALA A 36 -8.08 0.90 10.62
N ALA A 37 -7.06 0.29 11.24
CA ALA A 37 -5.68 0.76 11.15
C ALA A 37 -5.13 0.76 9.72
N LEU A 38 -5.52 -0.22 8.89
CA LEU A 38 -5.17 -0.24 7.47
C LEU A 38 -5.84 0.92 6.70
N GLY A 39 -7.06 1.29 7.07
CA GLY A 39 -7.72 2.49 6.55
C GLY A 39 -6.93 3.77 6.91
N VAL A 40 -6.42 3.85 8.14
CA VAL A 40 -5.55 4.96 8.60
C VAL A 40 -4.24 5.01 7.78
N VAL A 41 -3.64 3.86 7.45
CA VAL A 41 -2.48 3.80 6.53
C VAL A 41 -2.82 4.41 5.18
N GLY A 42 -3.96 4.00 4.61
CA GLY A 42 -4.44 4.51 3.32
C GLY A 42 -4.65 6.02 3.31
N LEU A 43 -5.23 6.56 4.38
CA LEU A 43 -5.44 8.00 4.54
C LEU A 43 -4.12 8.77 4.64
N GLY A 44 -3.15 8.26 5.41
CA GLY A 44 -1.81 8.84 5.48
C GLY A 44 -1.09 8.79 4.12
N LEU A 45 -1.16 7.67 3.41
CA LEU A 45 -0.58 7.54 2.06
C LEU A 45 -1.22 8.48 1.04
N ALA A 46 -2.55 8.63 1.09
CA ALA A 46 -3.24 9.58 0.21
C ALA A 46 -2.75 11.02 0.47
N GLY A 47 -2.58 11.42 1.73
CA GLY A 47 -2.02 12.73 2.08
C GLY A 47 -0.58 12.93 1.59
N LEU A 48 0.26 11.89 1.67
CA LEU A 48 1.62 11.90 1.12
C LEU A 48 1.61 12.06 -0.40
N TYR A 49 0.77 11.30 -1.11
CA TYR A 49 0.67 11.40 -2.57
C TYR A 49 0.14 12.76 -3.04
N VAL A 50 -0.81 13.37 -2.33
CA VAL A 50 -1.25 14.74 -2.61
C VAL A 50 -0.10 15.73 -2.42
N SER A 51 0.69 15.58 -1.36
CA SER A 51 1.87 16.42 -1.09
C SER A 51 2.96 16.27 -2.16
N LEU A 52 2.98 15.14 -2.89
CA LEU A 52 3.88 14.86 -4.00
C LEU A 52 3.26 15.17 -5.38
N SER A 53 2.14 15.90 -5.44
CA SER A 53 1.43 16.23 -6.67
C SER A 53 0.98 15.00 -7.49
N ALA A 54 0.65 13.91 -6.80
CA ALA A 54 0.22 12.63 -7.38
C ALA A 54 -1.25 12.32 -7.03
N GLY A 55 -2.18 13.22 -7.37
CA GLY A 55 -3.59 13.15 -6.97
C GLY A 55 -4.34 11.90 -7.42
N PHE A 56 -4.08 11.40 -8.64
CA PHE A 56 -4.69 10.15 -9.11
C PHE A 56 -4.22 8.93 -8.29
N ALA A 57 -2.91 8.87 -7.99
CA ALA A 57 -2.34 7.82 -7.16
C ALA A 57 -2.87 7.90 -5.72
N ALA A 58 -3.09 9.12 -5.20
CA ALA A 58 -3.72 9.32 -3.89
C ALA A 58 -5.12 8.71 -3.82
N LEU A 59 -5.96 8.92 -4.85
CA LEU A 59 -7.30 8.34 -4.92
C LEU A 59 -7.26 6.82 -5.03
N LEU A 60 -6.39 6.28 -5.88
CA LEU A 60 -6.24 4.83 -6.01
C LEU A 60 -5.75 4.19 -4.70
N ALA A 61 -4.74 4.78 -4.06
CA ALA A 61 -4.25 4.32 -2.77
C ALA A 61 -5.38 4.34 -1.73
N LEU A 62 -6.13 5.42 -1.64
CA LEU A 62 -7.24 5.53 -0.70
C LEU A 62 -8.30 4.44 -0.96
N LEU A 63 -8.73 4.27 -2.21
CA LEU A 63 -9.73 3.28 -2.59
C LEU A 63 -9.26 1.84 -2.29
N CYS A 64 -8.03 1.50 -2.67
CA CYS A 64 -7.47 0.17 -2.45
C CYS A 64 -7.29 -0.14 -0.97
N TYR A 65 -6.77 0.80 -0.18
CA TYR A 65 -6.57 0.61 1.25
C TYR A 65 -7.90 0.58 2.02
N LEU A 66 -8.89 1.40 1.65
CA LEU A 66 -10.23 1.32 2.25
C LEU A 66 -10.96 0.03 1.87
N GLY A 67 -10.85 -0.41 0.62
CA GLY A 67 -11.40 -1.70 0.19
C GLY A 67 -10.76 -2.88 0.93
N ALA A 68 -9.43 -2.86 1.08
CA ALA A 68 -8.72 -3.86 1.87
C ALA A 68 -9.08 -3.78 3.36
N ALA A 69 -9.19 -2.57 3.93
CA ALA A 69 -9.63 -2.36 5.30
C ALA A 69 -11.01 -2.94 5.56
N TRP A 70 -11.95 -2.71 4.64
CA TRP A 70 -13.31 -3.25 4.70
C TRP A 70 -13.30 -4.79 4.62
N LEU A 71 -12.53 -5.36 3.70
CA LEU A 71 -12.43 -6.80 3.54
C LEU A 71 -11.78 -7.46 4.78
N ILE A 72 -10.79 -6.82 5.39
CA ILE A 72 -10.17 -7.25 6.65
C ILE A 72 -11.09 -7.02 7.85
N ALA A 73 -11.99 -6.05 7.86
CA ALA A 73 -12.96 -5.90 8.93
C ALA A 73 -14.19 -6.82 8.77
N SER A 74 -14.45 -7.34 7.56
CA SER A 74 -15.65 -8.15 7.27
C SER A 74 -15.65 -9.48 8.03
N PRO A 75 -16.71 -9.89 8.73
CA PRO A 75 -16.75 -11.13 9.52
C PRO A 75 -16.52 -12.42 8.72
N GLN A 76 -16.58 -12.35 7.38
CA GLN A 76 -16.39 -13.48 6.49
C GLN A 76 -14.93 -13.91 6.30
N TYR A 77 -13.96 -13.07 6.63
CA TYR A 77 -12.54 -13.43 6.45
C TYR A 77 -12.01 -14.23 7.64
N ARG A 78 -11.53 -15.43 7.33
CA ARG A 78 -10.96 -16.35 8.30
C ARG A 78 -9.47 -16.20 8.21
N SER A 79 -8.81 -15.73 9.28
CA SER A 79 -7.37 -15.79 9.35
C SER A 79 -6.98 -17.26 9.29
N ILE A 80 -6.20 -17.61 8.26
CA ILE A 80 -5.33 -18.77 8.37
C ILE A 80 -4.24 -18.29 9.31
N GLU A 81 -4.43 -18.46 10.62
CA GLU A 81 -3.32 -18.38 11.55
C GLU A 81 -2.36 -19.49 11.14
N GLY A 82 -1.48 -19.15 10.20
CA GLY A 82 -0.26 -19.89 10.03
C GLY A 82 0.41 -19.86 11.40
N VAL A 83 0.53 -21.02 12.03
CA VAL A 83 1.36 -21.22 13.21
C VAL A 83 2.81 -21.05 12.76
N ALA A 84 3.17 -19.84 12.34
CA ALA A 84 4.54 -19.43 12.14
C ALA A 84 5.12 -19.38 13.54
N GLY A 85 5.90 -20.41 13.89
CA GLY A 85 6.56 -20.51 15.19
C GLY A 85 7.31 -19.23 15.54
N ALA A 86 7.53 -18.98 16.82
CA ALA A 86 8.16 -17.74 17.32
C ALA A 86 9.46 -17.38 16.57
N ALA A 87 10.25 -18.38 16.17
CA ALA A 87 11.46 -18.20 15.37
C ALA A 87 11.22 -17.56 14.00
N TRP A 88 10.15 -17.95 13.27
CA TRP A 88 9.81 -17.36 11.98
C TRP A 88 9.36 -15.90 12.11
N ARG A 89 8.63 -15.57 13.18
CA ARG A 89 8.26 -14.18 13.49
C ARG A 89 9.48 -13.32 13.80
N GLN A 90 10.45 -13.85 14.53
CA GLN A 90 11.70 -13.16 14.83
C GLN A 90 12.57 -12.96 13.59
N MET A 91 12.69 -13.98 12.72
CA MET A 91 13.38 -13.82 11.43
C MET A 91 12.70 -12.76 10.55
N GLY A 92 11.37 -12.72 10.52
CA GLY A 92 10.62 -11.67 9.83
C GLY A 92 10.90 -10.27 10.41
N ALA A 93 10.96 -10.13 11.73
CA ALA A 93 11.25 -8.86 12.40
C ALA A 93 12.69 -8.39 12.14
N VAL A 94 13.68 -9.30 12.26
CA VAL A 94 15.09 -9.01 11.97
C VAL A 94 15.27 -8.68 10.50
N GLY A 95 14.62 -9.41 9.60
CA GLY A 95 14.63 -9.12 8.17
C GLY A 95 14.03 -7.75 7.86
N GLY A 96 12.89 -7.41 8.46
CA GLY A 96 12.27 -6.09 8.32
C GLY A 96 13.14 -4.95 8.86
N ALA A 97 13.76 -5.14 10.03
CA ALA A 97 14.68 -4.16 10.61
C ALA A 97 15.95 -3.99 9.76
N GLY A 98 16.51 -5.09 9.24
CA GLY A 98 17.64 -5.07 8.33
C GLY A 98 17.32 -4.35 7.03
N LEU A 99 16.16 -4.64 6.42
CA LEU A 99 15.69 -3.94 5.22
C LEU A 99 15.51 -2.45 5.48
N LEU A 100 14.90 -2.08 6.62
CA LEU A 100 14.75 -0.68 7.01
C LEU A 100 16.11 0.02 7.17
N ALA A 101 17.09 -0.64 7.79
CA ALA A 101 18.44 -0.10 7.96
C ALA A 101 19.14 0.12 6.62
N VAL A 102 19.01 -0.82 5.69
CA VAL A 102 19.55 -0.69 4.32
C VAL A 102 18.88 0.46 3.58
N LEU A 103 17.55 0.57 3.65
CA LEU A 103 16.81 1.65 3.01
C LEU A 103 17.19 3.01 3.61
N ALA A 104 17.27 3.13 4.93
CA ALA A 104 17.70 4.34 5.61
C ALA A 104 19.12 4.74 5.21
N TYR A 105 20.06 3.79 5.20
CA TYR A 105 21.43 4.03 4.75
C TYR A 105 21.46 4.52 3.30
N SER A 106 20.70 3.87 2.41
CA SER A 106 20.62 4.28 1.00
C SER A 106 20.00 5.66 0.83
N ALA A 107 19.04 6.05 1.68
CA ALA A 107 18.44 7.37 1.64
C ALA A 107 19.39 8.47 2.12
N PHE A 108 20.23 8.21 3.13
CA PHE A 108 21.19 9.19 3.64
C PHE A 108 22.44 9.33 2.78
N ARG A 109 22.86 8.25 2.11
CA ARG A 109 24.13 8.22 1.35
C ARG A 109 23.96 8.20 -0.16
N GLY A 110 22.77 7.84 -0.65
CA GLY A 110 22.48 7.77 -2.07
C GLY A 110 22.35 9.15 -2.69
N ASP A 111 22.97 9.34 -3.85
CA ASP A 111 22.68 10.48 -4.71
C ASP A 111 21.44 10.13 -5.54
N LEU A 112 20.29 10.61 -5.08
CA LEU A 112 19.01 10.37 -5.73
C LEU A 112 18.91 11.28 -6.96
N VAL A 113 18.56 10.72 -8.11
CA VAL A 113 18.33 11.53 -9.32
C VAL A 113 17.08 12.39 -9.11
N HIS A 114 17.27 13.70 -9.06
CA HIS A 114 16.17 14.65 -8.94
C HIS A 114 15.70 15.05 -10.35
N ALA A 115 14.56 14.50 -10.76
CA ALA A 115 13.89 14.94 -11.99
C ALA A 115 12.75 15.89 -11.62
N VAL A 116 12.78 17.11 -12.16
CA VAL A 116 11.65 18.04 -12.04
C VAL A 116 10.59 17.62 -13.05
N TYR A 117 9.45 17.19 -12.54
CA TYR A 117 8.31 16.77 -13.37
C TYR A 117 7.28 17.91 -13.44
N TYR A 118 6.97 18.37 -14.65
CA TYR A 118 6.04 19.48 -14.90
C TYR A 118 4.63 19.04 -15.29
N GLY A 119 4.28 17.75 -15.11
CA GLY A 119 2.92 17.28 -15.34
C GLY A 119 2.04 17.60 -14.13
N GLY A 120 0.94 18.32 -14.34
CA GLY A 120 0.07 18.84 -13.28
C GLY A 120 -0.41 17.82 -12.24
N GLU A 121 -0.98 18.33 -11.14
CA GLU A 121 -1.17 17.67 -9.84
C GLU A 121 -1.95 16.34 -9.82
N PHE A 122 -2.66 15.99 -10.90
CA PHE A 122 -3.46 14.77 -10.95
C PHE A 122 -2.78 13.61 -11.69
N GLY A 123 -2.00 13.88 -12.74
CA GLY A 123 -1.15 12.89 -13.40
C GLY A 123 -1.82 11.75 -14.20
N ALA A 124 -3.15 11.60 -14.22
CA ALA A 124 -3.83 10.44 -14.83
C ALA A 124 -3.58 10.29 -16.35
N THR A 125 -3.55 11.38 -17.10
CA THR A 125 -3.31 11.37 -18.56
C THR A 125 -1.86 11.07 -18.91
N ALA A 126 -0.92 11.50 -18.08
CA ALA A 126 0.49 11.18 -18.25
C ALA A 126 0.75 9.70 -17.93
N LEU A 127 0.12 9.20 -16.86
CA LEU A 127 0.17 7.78 -16.51
C LEU A 127 -0.39 6.90 -17.64
N SER A 128 -1.57 7.22 -18.18
CA SER A 128 -2.16 6.42 -19.27
C SER A 128 -1.28 6.44 -20.52
N ARG A 129 -0.70 7.59 -20.87
CA ARG A 129 0.25 7.67 -21.98
C ARG A 129 1.49 6.81 -21.74
N LEU A 130 2.06 6.83 -20.54
CA LEU A 130 3.21 5.99 -20.20
C LEU A 130 2.86 4.49 -20.29
N MET A 131 1.75 4.12 -19.67
CA MET A 131 1.25 2.74 -19.63
C MET A 131 1.00 2.17 -21.03
N PHE A 132 0.35 2.92 -21.92
CA PHE A 132 0.02 2.40 -23.25
C PHE A 132 1.09 2.62 -24.31
N ALA A 133 1.92 3.66 -24.20
CA ALA A 133 2.94 3.96 -25.21
C ALA A 133 4.29 3.30 -24.93
N ARG A 134 4.66 3.13 -23.65
CA ARG A 134 5.96 2.58 -23.25
C ARG A 134 5.84 1.19 -22.64
N ASP A 135 4.86 0.99 -21.76
CA ASP A 135 4.79 -0.18 -20.88
C ASP A 135 3.58 -1.09 -21.19
N ALA A 136 3.14 -1.15 -22.45
CA ALA A 136 1.92 -1.86 -22.84
C ALA A 136 1.92 -3.33 -22.41
N MET A 137 3.05 -4.03 -22.57
CA MET A 137 3.21 -5.43 -22.14
C MET A 137 3.03 -5.61 -20.63
N ALA A 138 3.49 -4.65 -19.82
CA ALA A 138 3.28 -4.70 -18.37
C ALA A 138 1.80 -4.54 -18.03
N THR A 139 1.07 -3.69 -18.76
CA THR A 139 -0.38 -3.52 -18.56
C THR A 139 -1.16 -4.78 -18.89
N GLU A 140 -0.79 -5.48 -19.97
CA GLU A 140 -1.41 -6.76 -20.34
C GLU A 140 -1.09 -7.86 -19.33
N ALA A 141 0.16 -7.92 -18.83
CA ALA A 141 0.54 -8.86 -17.79
C ALA A 141 -0.26 -8.66 -16.49
N VAL A 142 -0.51 -7.40 -16.09
CA VAL A 142 -1.38 -7.09 -14.94
C VAL A 142 -2.82 -7.52 -15.21
N ALA A 143 -3.35 -7.29 -16.41
CA ALA A 143 -4.69 -7.75 -16.78
C ALA A 143 -4.81 -9.28 -16.72
N ALA A 144 -3.82 -10.01 -17.25
CA ALA A 144 -3.75 -11.46 -17.15
C ALA A 144 -3.67 -11.95 -15.70
N LEU A 145 -2.88 -11.27 -14.86
CA LEU A 145 -2.79 -11.57 -13.43
C LEU A 145 -4.15 -11.42 -12.73
N VAL A 146 -4.90 -10.35 -13.04
CA VAL A 146 -6.25 -10.13 -12.49
C VAL A 146 -7.19 -11.26 -12.89
N LEU A 147 -7.15 -11.72 -14.15
CA LEU A 147 -7.93 -12.87 -14.60
C LEU A 147 -7.55 -14.15 -13.84
N VAL A 148 -6.26 -14.41 -13.64
CA VAL A 148 -5.78 -15.56 -12.86
C VAL A 148 -6.26 -15.50 -11.42
N VAL A 149 -6.21 -14.33 -10.78
CA VAL A 149 -6.68 -14.14 -9.39
C VAL A 149 -8.19 -14.38 -9.29
N LEU A 150 -8.99 -13.87 -10.22
CA LEU A 150 -10.44 -14.08 -10.25
C LEU A 150 -10.81 -15.55 -10.51
N ALA A 151 -10.13 -16.20 -11.45
CA ALA A 151 -10.31 -17.62 -11.72
C ALA A 151 -9.93 -18.48 -10.51
N GLY A 152 -8.80 -18.18 -9.85
CA GLY A 152 -8.38 -18.87 -8.63
C GLY A 152 -9.35 -18.68 -7.47
N ALA A 153 -9.82 -17.44 -7.25
CA ALA A 153 -10.79 -17.13 -6.19
C ALA A 153 -12.13 -17.85 -6.41
N THR A 154 -12.63 -17.87 -7.64
CA THR A 154 -13.88 -18.58 -7.99
C THR A 154 -13.73 -20.10 -7.87
N ALA A 155 -12.62 -20.67 -8.34
CA ALA A 155 -12.33 -22.09 -8.18
C ALA A 155 -12.26 -22.50 -6.69
N ALA A 156 -11.55 -21.72 -5.87
CA ALA A 156 -11.47 -21.95 -4.43
C ALA A 156 -12.84 -21.88 -3.75
N TRP A 157 -13.69 -20.94 -4.16
CA TRP A 157 -15.06 -20.85 -3.66
C TRP A 157 -15.91 -22.08 -4.05
N ARG A 158 -15.83 -22.52 -5.30
CA ARG A 158 -16.53 -23.72 -5.79
C ARG A 158 -16.13 -25.00 -5.07
N VAL A 159 -14.82 -25.20 -4.82
CA VAL A 159 -14.34 -26.36 -4.05
C VAL A 159 -14.95 -26.36 -2.65
N ARG A 160 -15.06 -25.18 -2.02
CA ARG A 160 -15.65 -25.02 -0.70
C ARG A 160 -17.16 -25.31 -0.67
N GLU A 161 -17.91 -24.92 -1.70
CA GLU A 161 -19.34 -25.24 -1.81
C GLU A 161 -19.59 -26.75 -1.92
N ARG A 162 -18.70 -27.48 -2.61
CA ARG A 162 -18.82 -28.93 -2.79
C ARG A 162 -18.37 -29.76 -1.58
N GLY A 163 -17.57 -29.18 -0.69
CA GLY A 163 -17.07 -29.84 0.53
C GLY A 163 -17.92 -29.60 1.78
N ARG A 164 -19.06 -28.90 1.66
CA ARG A 164 -20.07 -28.73 2.69
C ARG A 164 -21.27 -29.61 2.38
#